data_AF-A0A7Y5PIK1-F1
#
_entry.id   AF-A0A7Y5PIK1-F1
#
_cell.length_a   1.000
_cell.length_b   1.000
_cell.length_c   1.000
_cell.angle_alpha   90.00
_cell.angle_beta   90.00
_cell.angle_gamma   90.00
#
_symmetry.space_group_name_H-M   'P 1'
#
loop_
_entity.id
_entity.type
_entity.pdbx_description
1 polymer ?
#
loop_
_entity_poly.entity_id
_entity_poly.type
_entity_poly.pdbx_seq_one_letter_code
_entity_poly.pdbx_strand_id
1 'polypeptide(L)'
;MSDDHAPPPKPLRERLGPIDGHPVTSHPDLDHLTPHQRALRLAVIREFKAKKIKKFVERQVSHVNTHIQVGEGIRFLFDEHGRPPANAPLEDIVWQRQQIEYQIKWFEAVLTELQSTLVRVREIEDQALDYLAARPADE
;
A
#
# COMPACT_ATOMS: atom_id res chain seq x y z
N MET A 1 -22.11 15.72 34.41
CA MET A 1 -20.65 15.81 34.60
C MET A 1 -20.08 16.02 33.21
N SER A 2 -19.46 17.18 32.97
CA SER A 2 -19.02 17.61 31.65
C SER A 2 -17.55 17.23 31.46
N ASP A 3 -17.26 16.35 30.51
CA ASP A 3 -15.90 15.99 30.14
C ASP A 3 -15.31 17.04 29.20
N ASP A 4 -14.49 17.91 29.77
CA ASP A 4 -13.70 18.92 29.07
C ASP A 4 -12.31 18.33 28.76
N HIS A 5 -12.20 17.60 27.65
CA HIS A 5 -10.94 17.00 27.21
C HIS A 5 -10.29 17.84 26.10
N ALA A 6 -9.56 18.88 26.52
CA ALA A 6 -8.66 19.61 25.63
C ALA A 6 -7.45 18.74 25.25
N PRO A 7 -7.07 18.66 23.96
CA PRO A 7 -5.93 17.85 23.54
C PRO A 7 -4.60 18.46 24.04
N PRO A 8 -3.58 17.62 24.33
CA PRO A 8 -2.32 18.08 24.88
C PRO A 8 -1.54 18.98 23.90
N PRO A 9 -0.77 19.97 24.41
CA PRO A 9 0.01 20.88 23.57
C PRO A 9 1.07 20.12 22.77
N LYS A 10 1.11 20.34 21.46
CA LYS A 10 2.11 19.72 20.57
C LYS A 10 3.50 20.30 20.86
N PRO A 11 4.57 19.48 20.89
CA PRO A 11 5.93 19.96 21.13
C PRO A 11 6.38 20.89 20.00
N LEU A 12 6.97 22.03 20.39
CA LEU A 12 7.60 22.97 19.46
C LEU A 12 8.79 22.27 18.79
N ARG A 13 8.84 22.25 17.46
CA ARG A 13 9.96 21.65 16.72
C ARG A 13 11.23 22.49 16.92
N GLU A 14 12.34 21.83 17.22
CA GLU A 14 13.66 22.45 17.25
C GLU A 14 14.04 22.99 15.87
N ARG A 15 14.63 24.20 15.87
CA ARG A 15 15.01 24.91 14.64
C ARG A 15 16.33 24.35 14.12
N LEU A 16 16.33 23.92 12.86
CA LEU A 16 17.54 23.50 12.15
C LEU A 16 18.28 24.74 11.63
N GLY A 17 19.13 25.35 12.45
CA GLY A 17 20.11 26.36 12.04
C GLY A 17 19.94 27.77 12.62
N PRO A 18 20.98 28.62 12.50
CA PRO A 18 20.97 30.00 13.01
C PRO A 18 20.18 30.89 12.05
N ILE A 19 18.87 30.91 12.23
CA ILE A 19 18.00 31.90 11.59
C ILE A 19 17.62 32.90 12.66
N ASP A 20 18.43 33.95 12.81
CA ASP A 20 18.23 35.07 13.75
C ASP A 20 17.17 36.06 13.23
N GLY A 21 16.06 35.51 12.73
CA GLY A 21 14.90 36.26 12.30
C GLY A 21 13.62 35.59 12.77
N HIS A 22 12.63 36.39 13.19
CA HIS A 22 11.26 35.90 13.28
C HIS A 22 10.87 35.35 11.89
N PRO A 23 10.25 34.17 11.78
CA PRO A 23 9.80 33.65 10.50
C PRO A 23 8.74 34.61 9.97
N VAL A 24 9.16 35.52 9.10
CA VAL A 24 8.28 36.52 8.51
C VAL A 24 7.39 35.78 7.53
N THR A 25 6.16 35.48 7.96
CA THR A 25 5.07 35.05 7.08
C THR A 25 4.59 36.18 6.17
N SER A 26 5.09 37.40 6.40
CA SER A 26 4.83 38.63 5.66
C SER A 26 5.87 38.87 4.56
N HIS A 27 5.40 39.50 3.49
CA HIS A 27 6.19 39.89 2.33
C HIS A 27 7.49 40.62 2.77
N PRO A 28 8.69 40.08 2.47
CA PRO A 28 9.93 40.74 2.81
C PRO A 28 10.05 42.00 1.95
N ASP A 29 10.54 43.08 2.56
CA ASP A 29 10.67 44.38 1.92
C ASP A 29 11.50 44.26 0.63
N LEU A 30 10.93 44.64 -0.51
CA LEU A 30 11.51 44.31 -1.84
C LEU A 30 12.42 45.42 -2.36
N ASP A 31 12.49 46.55 -1.66
CA ASP A 31 13.04 47.80 -2.15
C ASP A 31 14.57 47.81 -2.23
N HIS A 32 15.23 46.87 -1.55
CA HIS A 32 16.69 46.70 -1.56
C HIS A 32 17.23 45.69 -2.59
N LEU A 33 16.36 45.07 -3.40
CA LEU A 33 16.75 44.02 -4.36
C LEU A 33 16.87 44.56 -5.79
N THR A 34 17.89 44.12 -6.52
CA THR A 34 18.00 44.42 -7.95
C THR A 34 16.87 43.75 -8.75
N PRO A 35 16.49 44.27 -9.94
CA PRO A 35 15.42 43.69 -10.75
C PRO A 35 15.61 42.19 -11.06
N HIS A 36 16.84 41.77 -11.31
CA HIS A 36 17.18 40.37 -11.57
C HIS A 36 17.01 39.48 -10.33
N GLN A 37 17.44 39.96 -9.15
CA GLN A 37 17.26 39.23 -7.89
C GLN A 37 15.78 39.10 -7.52
N ARG A 38 15.00 40.14 -7.78
CA ARG A 38 13.53 40.13 -7.57
C ARG A 38 12.86 39.11 -8.49
N ALA A 39 13.23 39.08 -9.78
CA ALA A 39 12.70 38.12 -10.75
C ALA A 39 13.02 36.66 -10.37
N LEU A 40 14.29 36.37 -10.01
CA LEU A 40 14.71 35.05 -9.57
C LEU A 40 13.95 34.59 -8.32
N ARG A 41 13.79 35.48 -7.33
CA ARG A 41 13.04 35.19 -6.11
C ARG A 41 11.57 34.88 -6.39
N LEU A 42 10.92 35.66 -7.26
CA LEU A 42 9.54 35.41 -7.67
C LEU A 42 9.40 34.06 -8.38
N ALA A 43 10.35 33.69 -9.24
CA ALA A 43 10.37 32.39 -9.89
C ALA A 43 10.50 31.24 -8.88
N VAL A 44 11.42 31.35 -7.91
CA VAL A 44 11.60 30.36 -6.83
C VAL A 44 10.34 30.23 -5.96
N ILE A 45 9.73 31.34 -5.58
CA ILE A 45 8.47 31.33 -4.80
C ILE A 45 7.36 30.65 -5.60
N ARG A 46 7.25 30.97 -6.90
CA ARG A 46 6.24 30.36 -7.79
C ARG A 46 6.46 28.85 -7.90
N GLU A 47 7.69 28.41 -8.12
CA GLU A 47 8.03 27.00 -8.19
C GLU A 47 7.75 26.28 -6.85
N PHE A 48 8.13 26.88 -5.73
CA PHE A 48 7.85 26.34 -4.41
C PHE A 48 6.35 26.19 -4.15
N LYS A 49 5.55 27.23 -4.46
CA LYS A 49 4.09 27.18 -4.36
C LYS A 49 3.52 26.07 -5.26
N ALA A 50 3.99 25.97 -6.51
CA ALA A 50 3.57 24.92 -7.43
C ALA A 50 3.89 23.51 -6.90
N LYS A 51 5.10 23.29 -6.37
CA LYS A 51 5.50 22.01 -5.74
C LYS A 51 4.63 21.68 -4.53
N LYS A 52 4.29 22.68 -3.71
CA LYS A 52 3.41 22.50 -2.54
C LYS A 52 2.00 22.08 -2.97
N ILE A 53 1.44 22.73 -4.00
CA ILE A 53 0.13 22.39 -4.56
C ILE A 53 0.16 20.98 -5.17
N LYS A 54 1.18 20.67 -5.98
CA LYS A 54 1.37 19.33 -6.57
C LYS A 54 1.36 18.24 -5.49
N LYS A 55 2.18 18.40 -4.45
CA LYS A 55 2.26 17.43 -3.35
C LYS A 55 0.95 17.30 -2.56
N PHE A 56 0.20 18.39 -2.42
CA PHE A 56 -1.13 18.35 -1.81
C PHE A 56 -2.12 17.55 -2.67
N VAL A 57 -2.17 17.84 -3.98
CA VAL A 57 -3.03 17.12 -4.94
C VAL A 57 -2.68 15.64 -5.00
N GLU A 58 -1.40 15.28 -5.07
CA GLU A 58 -0.95 13.87 -5.05
C GLU A 58 -1.46 13.11 -3.83
N ARG A 59 -1.42 13.72 -2.63
CA ARG A 59 -1.97 13.12 -1.42
C ARG A 59 -3.49 12.95 -1.48
N GLN A 60 -4.20 13.94 -2.02
CA GLN A 60 -5.65 13.85 -2.18
C GLN A 60 -6.03 12.76 -3.19
N VAL A 61 -5.33 12.67 -4.32
CA VAL A 61 -5.55 11.62 -5.33
C VAL A 61 -5.26 10.25 -4.74
N SER A 62 -4.15 10.08 -4.02
CA SER A 62 -3.83 8.81 -3.35
C SER A 62 -4.92 8.40 -2.33
N HIS A 63 -5.42 9.36 -1.55
CA HIS A 63 -6.51 9.13 -0.60
C HIS A 63 -7.80 8.71 -1.33
N VAL A 64 -8.20 9.44 -2.37
CA VAL A 64 -9.38 9.11 -3.20
C VAL A 64 -9.24 7.73 -3.83
N ASN A 65 -8.07 7.41 -4.38
CA ASN A 65 -7.84 6.12 -5.02
C ASN A 65 -7.92 4.96 -4.00
N THR A 66 -7.47 5.18 -2.77
CA THR A 66 -7.62 4.21 -1.67
C THR A 66 -9.09 4.00 -1.32
N HIS A 67 -9.89 5.07 -1.23
CA HIS A 67 -11.33 4.96 -0.99
C HIS A 67 -12.07 4.25 -2.13
N ILE A 68 -11.67 4.47 -3.38
CA ILE A 68 -12.22 3.76 -4.54
C ILE A 68 -11.87 2.27 -4.45
N GLN A 69 -10.63 1.91 -4.17
CA GLN A 69 -10.22 0.50 -4.03
C GLN A 69 -10.94 -0.21 -2.89
N VAL A 70 -11.09 0.46 -1.74
CA VAL A 70 -11.88 -0.07 -0.62
C VAL A 70 -13.34 -0.22 -1.03
N GLY A 71 -13.91 0.79 -1.69
CA GLY A 71 -15.27 0.76 -2.22
C GLY A 71 -15.53 -0.38 -3.21
N GLU A 72 -14.60 -0.61 -4.13
CA GLU A 72 -14.64 -1.74 -5.08
C GLU A 72 -14.52 -3.08 -4.37
N GLY A 73 -13.62 -3.17 -3.38
CA GLY A 73 -13.39 -4.38 -2.59
C GLY A 73 -14.59 -4.77 -1.73
N ILE A 74 -15.38 -3.81 -1.24
CA ILE A 74 -16.59 -4.06 -0.47
C ILE A 74 -17.86 -4.02 -1.31
N ARG A 75 -17.78 -3.69 -2.61
CA ARG A 75 -18.94 -3.50 -3.49
C ARG A 75 -19.87 -4.71 -3.53
N PHE A 76 -19.32 -5.92 -3.37
CA PHE A 76 -20.10 -7.16 -3.33
C PHE A 76 -21.03 -7.26 -2.10
N LEU A 77 -20.82 -6.42 -1.08
CA LEU A 77 -21.64 -6.33 0.13
C LEU A 77 -22.78 -5.31 -0.01
N PHE A 78 -22.91 -4.62 -1.14
CA PHE A 78 -23.89 -3.56 -1.35
C PHE A 78 -24.66 -3.75 -2.66
N ASP A 79 -25.92 -3.30 -2.70
CA ASP A 79 -26.77 -3.28 -3.88
C ASP A 79 -26.52 -2.04 -4.77
N GLU A 80 -27.26 -1.91 -5.87
CA GLU A 80 -27.18 -0.78 -6.82
C GLU A 80 -27.46 0.60 -6.18
N HIS A 81 -27.99 0.62 -4.95
CA HIS A 81 -28.29 1.83 -4.19
C HIS A 81 -27.28 2.09 -3.07
N GLY A 82 -26.19 1.32 -2.98
CA GLY A 82 -25.17 1.45 -1.94
C GLY A 82 -25.69 1.05 -0.55
N ARG A 83 -26.79 0.31 -0.49
CA ARG A 83 -27.33 -0.23 0.75
C ARG A 83 -26.82 -1.65 0.91
N PRO A 84 -26.56 -2.12 2.15
CA PRO A 84 -26.40 -3.55 2.35
C PRO A 84 -27.67 -4.20 1.80
N PRO A 85 -27.57 -5.19 0.89
CA PRO A 85 -28.72 -5.80 0.27
C PRO A 85 -29.64 -6.28 1.39
N ALA A 86 -30.95 -6.10 1.21
CA ALA A 86 -31.96 -6.23 2.27
C ALA A 86 -31.94 -7.59 3.02
N ASN A 87 -31.14 -8.54 2.53
CA ASN A 87 -30.90 -9.86 3.04
C ASN A 87 -29.76 -10.54 2.25
N ALA A 88 -28.55 -9.97 2.16
CA ALA A 88 -27.38 -10.87 2.15
C ALA A 88 -27.19 -11.28 3.62
N PRO A 89 -27.72 -12.45 4.02
CA PRO A 89 -27.61 -12.89 5.39
C PRO A 89 -26.11 -12.97 5.71
N LEU A 90 -25.72 -12.58 6.92
CA LEU A 90 -24.33 -12.78 7.38
C LEU A 90 -23.90 -14.23 7.20
N GLU A 91 -24.87 -15.15 7.26
CA GLU A 91 -24.78 -16.56 6.97
C GLU A 91 -24.24 -16.85 5.57
N ASP A 92 -24.65 -16.11 4.52
CA ASP A 92 -24.16 -16.34 3.16
C ASP A 92 -22.71 -15.87 3.00
N ILE A 93 -22.33 -14.75 3.65
CA ILE A 93 -20.94 -14.27 3.68
C ILE A 93 -20.06 -15.25 4.45
N VAL A 94 -20.54 -15.73 5.60
CA VAL A 94 -19.84 -16.75 6.41
C VAL A 94 -19.72 -18.05 5.64
N TRP A 95 -20.76 -18.46 4.91
CA TRP A 95 -20.74 -19.65 4.07
C TRP A 95 -19.74 -19.50 2.92
N GLN A 96 -19.74 -18.38 2.20
CA GLN A 96 -18.75 -18.11 1.14
C GLN A 96 -17.32 -18.13 1.68
N ARG A 97 -17.07 -17.51 2.84
CA ARG A 97 -15.77 -17.58 3.53
C ARG A 97 -15.38 -19.03 3.84
N GLN A 98 -16.30 -19.81 4.41
CA GLN A 98 -16.03 -21.23 4.73
C GLN A 98 -15.76 -22.07 3.48
N GLN A 99 -16.46 -21.80 2.37
CA GLN A 99 -16.20 -22.47 1.09
C GLN A 99 -14.79 -22.17 0.58
N ILE A 100 -14.38 -20.89 0.61
CA ILE A 100 -13.03 -20.49 0.21
C ILE A 100 -11.98 -21.15 1.12
N GLU A 101 -12.18 -21.16 2.43
CA GLU A 101 -11.28 -21.82 3.38
C GLU A 101 -11.17 -23.33 3.14
N TYR A 102 -12.28 -23.99 2.81
CA TYR A 102 -12.29 -25.40 2.47
C TYR A 102 -11.51 -25.66 1.17
N GLN A 103 -11.73 -24.84 0.14
CA GLN A 103 -11.02 -24.94 -1.13
C GLN A 103 -9.50 -24.76 -0.94
N ILE A 104 -9.08 -23.79 -0.12
CA ILE A 104 -7.66 -23.59 0.21
C ILE A 104 -7.06 -24.87 0.82
N LYS A 105 -7.70 -25.43 1.86
CA LYS A 105 -7.23 -26.68 2.49
C LYS A 105 -7.16 -27.84 1.51
N TRP A 106 -8.14 -27.94 0.61
CA TRP A 106 -8.14 -28.96 -0.42
C TRP A 106 -6.96 -28.79 -1.38
N PHE A 107 -6.69 -27.57 -1.84
CA PHE A 107 -5.52 -27.28 -2.69
C PHE A 107 -4.21 -27.56 -1.97
N GLU A 108 -4.09 -27.25 -0.69
CA GLU A 108 -2.91 -27.57 0.13
C GLU A 108 -2.67 -29.08 0.24
N ALA A 109 -3.74 -29.86 0.43
CA ALA A 109 -3.65 -31.32 0.45
C ALA A 109 -3.22 -31.88 -0.92
N VAL A 110 -3.81 -31.39 -2.01
CA VAL A 110 -3.42 -31.78 -3.37
C VAL A 110 -1.96 -31.42 -3.64
N LEU A 111 -1.53 -30.23 -3.24
CA LEU A 111 -0.14 -29.78 -3.39
C LEU A 111 0.82 -30.70 -2.62
N THR A 112 0.46 -31.11 -1.41
CA THR A 112 1.25 -32.05 -0.60
C THR A 112 1.38 -33.41 -1.27
N GLU A 113 0.28 -33.95 -1.82
CA GLU A 113 0.28 -35.22 -2.56
C GLU A 113 1.13 -35.15 -3.84
N LEU A 114 1.03 -34.04 -4.58
CA LEU A 114 1.87 -33.82 -5.76
C LEU A 114 3.35 -33.74 -5.42
N GLN A 115 3.71 -33.07 -4.32
CA GLN A 115 5.08 -33.02 -3.83
C GLN A 115 5.60 -34.40 -3.43
N SER A 116 4.81 -35.19 -2.70
CA SER A 116 5.14 -36.57 -2.33
C SER A 116 5.36 -37.46 -3.57
N THR A 117 4.46 -37.34 -4.55
CA THR A 117 4.57 -38.06 -5.82
C THR A 117 5.84 -37.67 -6.58
N LEU A 118 6.16 -36.38 -6.62
CA LEU A 118 7.38 -35.89 -7.26
C LEU A 118 8.64 -36.46 -6.61
N VAL A 119 8.70 -36.51 -5.27
CA VAL A 119 9.84 -37.12 -4.56
C VAL A 119 10.02 -38.57 -4.97
N ARG A 120 8.93 -39.36 -4.99
CA ARG A 120 8.99 -40.76 -5.40
C ARG A 120 9.45 -40.94 -6.85
N VAL A 121 8.97 -40.09 -7.76
CA VAL A 121 9.40 -40.14 -9.17
C VAL A 121 10.88 -39.82 -9.31
N ARG A 122 11.39 -38.84 -8.55
CA ARG A 122 12.83 -38.53 -8.52
C ARG A 122 13.66 -39.69 -7.98
N GLU A 123 13.22 -40.33 -6.90
CA GLU A 123 13.92 -41.51 -6.37
C GLU A 123 14.01 -42.65 -7.41
N ILE A 124 12.93 -42.88 -8.16
CA ILE A 124 12.91 -43.85 -9.26
C ILE A 124 13.84 -43.43 -10.39
N GLU A 125 13.82 -42.15 -10.77
CA GLU A 125 14.71 -41.58 -11.79
C GLU A 125 16.18 -41.75 -11.39
N ASP A 126 16.55 -41.34 -10.18
CA ASP A 126 17.90 -41.45 -9.64
C ASP A 126 18.37 -42.91 -9.64
N GLN A 127 17.52 -43.83 -9.17
CA GLN A 127 17.83 -45.27 -9.20
C GLN A 127 18.02 -45.79 -10.63
N ALA A 128 17.16 -45.40 -11.57
CA ALA A 128 17.28 -45.81 -12.96
C ALA A 128 18.58 -45.29 -13.60
N LEU A 129 18.97 -44.05 -13.28
CA LEU A 129 20.24 -43.48 -13.73
C LEU A 129 21.44 -44.19 -13.09
N ASP A 130 21.39 -44.51 -11.80
CA ASP A 130 22.41 -45.31 -11.12
C ASP A 130 22.56 -46.70 -11.74
N TYR A 131 21.45 -47.38 -12.06
CA TYR A 131 21.48 -48.67 -12.76
C TYR A 131 22.10 -48.57 -14.15
N LEU A 132 21.81 -47.51 -14.91
CA LEU A 132 22.41 -47.28 -16.22
C LEU A 132 23.92 -46.96 -16.11
N ALA A 133 24.33 -46.21 -15.09
CA ALA A 133 25.73 -45.87 -14.85
C ALA A 133 26.56 -47.05 -14.33
N ALA A 134 25.96 -47.91 -13.50
CA ALA A 134 26.58 -49.12 -12.97
C ALA A 134 26.55 -50.29 -13.96
N ARG A 135 25.88 -50.16 -15.11
CA ARG A 135 25.88 -51.18 -16.14
C ARG A 135 27.31 -51.32 -16.69
N PRO A 136 27.99 -52.47 -16.49
CA PRO A 136 29.28 -52.69 -17.11
C PRO A 136 29.12 -52.59 -18.63
N ALA A 137 30.10 -51.98 -19.27
CA ALA A 137 30.14 -51.88 -20.72
C ALA A 137 30.55 -53.24 -21.32
N ASP A 138 29.66 -54.23 -21.27
CA ASP A 138 29.82 -55.52 -21.93
C ASP A 138 28.40 -55.96 -22.40
N GLU A 139 28.06 -56.17 -23.68
CA GLU A 139 28.77 -56.48 -24.94
C GLU A 139 28.52 -55.45 -26.06
#